data_AF-A0AAU9K2N7-F1
#
_entry.id   AF-A0AAU9K2N7-F1
#
_cell.length_a   1.000
_cell.length_b   1.000
_cell.length_c   1.000
_cell.angle_alpha   90.00
_cell.angle_beta   90.00
_cell.angle_gamma   90.00
#
_symmetry.space_group_name_H-M   'P 1'
#
loop_
_entity.id
_entity.type
_entity.pdbx_description
1 polymer ?
#
loop_
_entity_poly.entity_id
_entity_poly.type
_entity_poly.pdbx_seq_one_letter_code
_entity_poly.pdbx_strand_id
1 'polypeptide(L)'
;MGSVCGSGKRQSSSTIKPKEKASDTHERVTFISANNTELSDLQSYFIAQQGMNRKIKTLYEAVFAHEDQQIFTIDLKFIDLCTNHSHLATILPSFSNLNSLNLWKARLGAEGIKDLAKPIQSLSKLKYLSLADNNLGSDGIHHLCTAFAKLESLQTLELHINGIGPQGAEILAKDLPKLQKLNTISLTENEIGPEKIKFLIAAFVAMPNLQTIFLSQNAIGDAGAKHFLDNIEKLQHIKTLSLEGNDISGDMIEDLVEESPSINFKF
;
A
#
# COMPACT_ATOMS: atom_id res chain seq x y z
N MET A 1 -35.71 47.83 -62.73
CA MET A 1 -35.85 49.18 -62.16
C MET A 1 -36.28 49.03 -60.71
N GLY A 2 -35.58 49.70 -59.77
CA GLY A 2 -35.82 49.65 -58.32
C GLY A 2 -34.84 48.72 -57.59
N SER A 3 -33.60 49.13 -57.35
CA SER A 3 -33.09 49.97 -56.24
C SER A 3 -32.85 49.20 -54.94
N VAL A 4 -31.56 49.10 -54.63
CA VAL A 4 -30.96 48.59 -53.39
C VAL A 4 -30.79 49.74 -52.40
N CYS A 5 -30.76 49.37 -51.12
CA CYS A 5 -29.98 49.95 -50.01
C CYS A 5 -30.69 50.82 -48.97
N GLY A 6 -30.52 50.41 -47.71
CA GLY A 6 -30.05 51.33 -46.66
C GLY A 6 -31.00 51.59 -45.51
N SER A 7 -30.86 50.85 -44.42
CA SER A 7 -30.98 51.43 -43.08
C SER A 7 -30.09 50.68 -42.10
N GLY A 8 -29.10 51.40 -41.56
CA GLY A 8 -28.23 50.91 -40.50
C GLY A 8 -28.85 51.12 -39.13
N LYS A 9 -28.34 50.40 -38.13
CA LYS A 9 -28.09 50.93 -36.79
C LYS A 9 -27.07 50.06 -36.05
N ARG A 10 -26.42 50.73 -35.10
CA ARG A 10 -25.12 50.48 -34.49
C ARG A 10 -25.13 49.45 -33.35
N GLN A 11 -23.93 48.89 -33.13
CA GLN A 11 -23.26 48.59 -31.86
C GLN A 11 -23.91 47.60 -30.88
N SER A 12 -23.26 46.44 -30.72
CA SER A 12 -22.80 45.99 -29.41
C SER A 12 -21.43 45.34 -29.56
N SER A 13 -20.44 45.90 -28.85
CA SER A 13 -19.08 45.39 -28.75
C SER A 13 -19.04 44.31 -27.68
N SER A 14 -18.96 43.04 -28.07
CA SER A 14 -18.59 41.95 -27.16
C SER A 14 -17.10 41.68 -27.31
N THR A 15 -16.32 42.32 -26.44
CA THR A 15 -14.89 42.03 -26.27
C THR A 15 -14.77 40.63 -25.70
N ILE A 16 -14.41 39.67 -26.56
CA ILE A 16 -14.10 38.29 -26.19
C ILE A 16 -12.82 38.34 -25.35
N LYS A 17 -12.96 38.19 -24.03
CA LYS A 17 -11.83 37.95 -23.13
C LYS A 17 -11.18 36.60 -23.50
N PRO A 18 -9.84 36.49 -23.56
CA PRO A 18 -9.19 35.20 -23.72
C PRO A 18 -9.50 34.34 -22.49
N LYS A 19 -9.93 33.10 -22.74
CA LYS A 19 -10.08 32.06 -21.71
C LYS A 19 -8.71 31.87 -21.04
N GLU A 20 -8.62 32.22 -19.75
CA GLU A 20 -7.59 31.69 -18.86
C GLU A 20 -7.71 30.16 -18.91
N LYS A 21 -6.75 29.52 -19.58
CA LYS A 21 -6.49 28.11 -19.36
C LYS A 21 -6.02 28.01 -17.91
N ALA A 22 -6.87 27.39 -17.09
CA ALA A 22 -6.47 26.90 -15.78
C ALA A 22 -5.12 26.21 -15.94
N SER A 23 -4.11 26.77 -15.28
CA SER A 23 -2.79 26.20 -15.16
C SER A 23 -2.94 24.86 -14.48
N ASP A 24 -2.96 23.82 -15.30
CA ASP A 24 -2.72 22.45 -14.91
C ASP A 24 -1.30 22.42 -14.33
N THR A 25 -1.23 22.75 -13.04
CA THR A 25 -0.09 22.48 -12.20
C THR A 25 -0.04 20.97 -12.09
N HIS A 26 0.55 20.36 -13.10
CA HIS A 26 1.34 19.15 -12.93
C HIS A 26 2.38 19.49 -11.85
N GLU A 27 1.97 19.37 -10.59
CA GLU A 27 2.85 19.33 -9.44
C GLU A 27 3.95 18.35 -9.78
N ARG A 28 5.16 18.89 -9.86
CA ARG A 28 6.39 18.19 -10.19
C ARG A 28 6.50 16.93 -9.34
N VAL A 29 6.13 15.81 -9.95
CA VAL A 29 6.53 14.49 -9.51
C VAL A 29 7.85 14.17 -10.18
N THR A 30 8.89 14.92 -9.83
CA THR A 30 10.27 14.56 -10.16
C THR A 30 10.80 13.79 -8.97
N PHE A 31 10.70 12.46 -9.07
CA PHE A 31 11.43 11.55 -8.21
C PHE A 31 12.92 11.76 -8.46
N ILE A 32 13.66 12.00 -7.38
CA ILE A 32 15.06 12.42 -7.33
C ILE A 32 15.89 11.69 -8.38
N SER A 33 16.21 12.38 -9.47
CA SER A 33 17.24 11.97 -10.43
C SER A 33 18.27 13.09 -10.44
N ALA A 34 19.40 12.83 -9.79
CA ALA A 34 20.45 13.76 -9.38
C ALA A 34 20.73 14.92 -10.36
N ASN A 35 20.02 16.03 -10.17
CA ASN A 35 20.43 17.36 -10.60
C ASN A 35 20.93 18.12 -9.36
N ASN A 36 22.01 18.91 -9.51
CA ASN A 36 22.64 19.65 -8.39
C ASN A 36 21.67 20.52 -7.58
N THR A 37 20.60 21.03 -8.19
CA THR A 37 19.57 21.85 -7.52
C THR A 37 18.69 21.02 -6.57
N GLU A 38 18.41 19.76 -6.88
CA GLU A 38 17.58 18.90 -6.01
C GLU A 38 18.35 18.49 -4.73
N LEU A 39 19.65 18.24 -4.84
CA LEU A 39 20.51 17.91 -3.69
C LEU A 39 20.66 19.10 -2.72
N SER A 40 20.78 20.32 -3.22
CA SER A 40 20.85 21.52 -2.36
C SER A 40 19.55 21.76 -1.59
N ASP A 41 18.40 21.49 -2.22
CA ASP A 41 17.09 21.61 -1.57
C ASP A 41 16.93 20.55 -0.48
N LEU A 42 17.37 19.30 -0.74
CA LEU A 42 17.40 18.23 0.26
C LEU A 42 18.33 18.55 1.44
N GLN A 43 19.52 19.12 1.19
CA GLN A 43 20.43 19.56 2.26
C GLN A 43 19.82 20.67 3.11
N SER A 44 19.16 21.64 2.47
CA SER A 44 18.46 22.73 3.16
C SER A 44 17.33 22.18 4.03
N TYR A 45 16.55 21.23 3.51
CA TYR A 45 15.53 20.51 4.28
C TYR A 45 16.15 19.80 5.48
N PHE A 46 17.21 19.00 5.28
CA PHE A 46 17.89 18.27 6.35
C PHE A 46 18.40 19.19 7.48
N ILE A 47 19.02 20.33 7.13
CA ILE A 47 19.55 21.30 8.11
C ILE A 47 18.43 21.96 8.91
N ALA A 48 17.27 22.22 8.28
CA ALA A 48 16.12 22.82 8.94
C ALA A 48 15.43 21.89 9.96
N GLN A 49 15.58 20.58 9.83
CA GLN A 49 14.85 19.59 10.63
C GLN A 49 15.65 19.09 11.86
N GLN A 50 15.76 19.95 12.88
CA GLN A 50 16.51 19.65 14.12
C GLN A 50 15.94 18.48 14.96
N GLY A 51 14.68 18.09 14.72
CA GLY A 51 14.00 16.99 15.42
C GLY A 51 13.98 15.65 14.67
N MET A 52 14.68 15.54 13.54
CA MET A 52 14.65 14.34 12.70
C MET A 52 15.18 13.11 13.46
N ASN A 53 14.46 11.99 13.35
CA ASN A 53 14.90 10.73 13.94
C ASN A 53 16.28 10.33 13.41
N ARG A 54 17.19 9.88 14.29
CA ARG A 54 18.56 9.51 13.94
C ARG A 54 18.65 8.47 12.81
N LYS A 55 17.78 7.46 12.79
CA LYS A 55 17.79 6.45 11.71
C LYS A 55 17.42 7.08 10.37
N ILE A 56 16.44 7.99 10.34
CA ILE A 56 16.08 8.75 9.12
C ILE A 56 17.23 9.68 8.73
N LYS A 57 17.88 10.32 9.71
CA LYS A 57 19.06 11.16 9.48
C LYS A 57 20.18 10.40 8.75
N THR A 58 20.45 9.16 9.17
CA THR A 58 21.43 8.28 8.51
C THR A 58 21.04 7.96 7.06
N LEU A 59 19.74 7.85 6.76
CA LEU A 59 19.29 7.66 5.38
C LEU A 59 19.54 8.91 4.52
N TYR A 60 19.30 10.12 5.06
CA TYR A 60 19.68 11.36 4.39
C TYR A 60 21.20 11.45 4.16
N GLU A 61 22.00 11.11 5.18
CA GLU A 61 23.46 11.08 5.08
C GLU A 61 23.92 10.12 3.97
N ALA A 62 23.30 8.95 3.83
CA ALA A 62 23.58 8.02 2.74
C ALA A 62 23.23 8.60 1.36
N VAL A 63 22.10 9.31 1.24
CA VAL A 63 21.72 10.00 -0.01
C VAL A 63 22.74 11.10 -0.37
N PHE A 64 23.21 11.87 0.62
CA PHE A 64 24.23 12.91 0.40
C PHE A 64 25.61 12.35 0.05
N ALA A 65 25.93 11.17 0.58
CA ALA A 65 27.16 10.46 0.27
C ALA A 65 27.08 9.66 -1.05
N HIS A 66 25.92 9.64 -1.73
CA HIS A 66 25.65 8.79 -2.89
C HIS A 66 25.83 7.28 -2.60
N GLU A 67 25.56 6.88 -1.37
CA GLU A 67 25.61 5.49 -0.90
C GLU A 67 24.22 4.82 -0.88
N ASP A 68 23.16 5.56 -1.23
CA ASP A 68 21.77 5.10 -1.29
C ASP A 68 21.58 3.88 -2.19
N GLN A 69 22.36 3.77 -3.27
CA GLN A 69 22.32 2.61 -4.17
C GLN A 69 22.93 1.34 -3.57
N GLN A 70 23.67 1.43 -2.47
CA GLN A 70 24.24 0.28 -1.76
C GLN A 70 23.34 -0.22 -0.62
N ILE A 71 22.24 0.48 -0.34
CA ILE A 71 21.30 0.13 0.73
C ILE A 71 20.19 -0.75 0.17
N PHE A 72 20.18 -2.01 0.61
CA PHE A 72 19.18 -3.01 0.24
C PHE A 72 18.10 -3.21 1.31
N THR A 73 18.29 -2.65 2.51
CA THR A 73 17.35 -2.83 3.63
C THR A 73 17.26 -1.55 4.47
N ILE A 74 16.03 -1.17 4.79
CA ILE A 74 15.71 -0.07 5.70
C ILE A 74 14.82 -0.64 6.82
N ASP A 75 15.33 -0.63 8.06
CA ASP A 75 14.60 -1.07 9.25
C ASP A 75 14.33 0.11 10.19
N LEU A 76 13.10 0.61 10.11
CA LEU A 76 12.56 1.70 10.91
C LEU A 76 11.47 1.21 11.87
N LYS A 77 11.49 -0.06 12.24
CA LYS A 77 10.54 -0.57 13.24
C LYS A 77 10.66 0.20 14.56
N PHE A 78 9.52 0.36 15.23
CA PHE A 78 9.39 1.07 16.50
C PHE A 78 9.79 2.55 16.46
N ILE A 79 9.86 3.18 15.28
CA ILE A 79 10.07 4.62 15.15
C ILE A 79 8.74 5.34 15.07
N ASP A 80 8.53 6.34 15.91
CA ASP A 80 7.39 7.23 15.75
C ASP A 80 7.54 8.13 14.49
N LEU A 81 6.76 7.82 13.45
CA LEU A 81 6.67 8.61 12.21
C LEU A 81 5.40 9.48 12.16
N CYS A 82 4.57 9.50 13.21
CA CYS A 82 3.25 10.13 13.20
C CYS A 82 3.25 11.58 12.69
N THR A 83 4.29 12.36 13.00
CA THR A 83 4.44 13.76 12.54
C THR A 83 5.49 13.96 11.45
N ASN A 84 6.23 12.90 11.09
CA ASN A 84 7.52 12.99 10.42
C ASN A 84 7.64 12.03 9.21
N HIS A 85 6.54 11.40 8.79
CA HIS A 85 6.51 10.54 7.60
C HIS A 85 6.95 11.29 6.33
N SER A 86 6.78 12.62 6.27
CA SER A 86 7.28 13.46 5.17
C SER A 86 8.80 13.41 5.01
N HIS A 87 9.57 13.27 6.11
CA HIS A 87 11.03 13.10 6.03
C HIS A 87 11.38 11.82 5.26
N LEU A 88 10.73 10.71 5.60
CA LEU A 88 10.96 9.44 4.93
C LEU A 88 10.47 9.49 3.48
N ALA A 89 9.26 10.01 3.25
CA ALA A 89 8.66 10.14 1.93
C ALA A 89 9.56 10.89 0.94
N THR A 90 10.28 11.91 1.43
CA THR A 90 11.18 12.74 0.64
C THR A 90 12.33 11.94 0.03
N ILE A 91 12.96 11.06 0.81
CA ILE A 91 14.19 10.35 0.39
C ILE A 91 13.97 8.89 -0.01
N LEU A 92 12.83 8.29 0.37
CA LEU A 92 12.54 6.89 0.07
C LEU A 92 12.74 6.52 -1.42
N PRO A 93 12.40 7.39 -2.40
CA PRO A 93 12.62 7.08 -3.81
C PRO A 93 14.08 6.96 -4.25
N SER A 94 15.04 7.51 -3.50
CA SER A 94 16.47 7.39 -3.83
C SER A 94 16.96 5.94 -3.68
N PHE A 95 16.35 5.14 -2.79
CA PHE A 95 16.76 3.76 -2.52
C PHE A 95 16.23 2.77 -3.56
N SER A 96 16.61 2.95 -4.83
CA SER A 96 16.10 2.15 -5.97
C SER A 96 16.47 0.67 -5.91
N ASN A 97 17.49 0.31 -5.11
CA ASN A 97 17.94 -1.05 -4.86
C ASN A 97 17.35 -1.66 -3.57
N LEU A 98 16.37 -1.00 -2.94
CA LEU A 98 15.78 -1.48 -1.69
C LEU A 98 15.00 -2.78 -1.92
N ASN A 99 15.38 -3.83 -1.19
CA ASN A 99 14.72 -5.12 -1.21
C ASN A 99 13.81 -5.32 0.01
N SER A 100 14.05 -4.61 1.11
CA SER A 100 13.31 -4.76 2.37
C SER A 100 13.05 -3.42 3.04
N LEU A 101 11.78 -3.13 3.31
CA LEU A 101 11.33 -1.96 4.06
C LEU A 101 10.49 -2.43 5.26
N ASN A 102 11.01 -2.18 6.46
CA ASN A 102 10.32 -2.50 7.71
C ASN A 102 9.89 -1.20 8.42
N LEU A 103 8.57 -0.98 8.48
CA LEU A 103 7.91 0.12 9.18
C LEU A 103 6.99 -0.41 10.29
N TRP A 104 7.28 -1.59 10.85
CA TRP A 104 6.48 -2.17 11.92
C TRP A 104 6.39 -1.22 13.13
N LYS A 105 5.17 -0.95 13.60
CA LYS A 105 4.92 -0.11 14.77
C LYS A 105 5.53 1.28 14.62
N ALA A 106 5.31 1.88 13.44
CA ALA A 106 5.84 3.19 13.09
C ALA A 106 4.85 4.35 13.30
N ARG A 107 3.65 4.07 13.85
CA ARG A 107 2.58 5.04 14.09
C ARG A 107 2.20 5.86 12.84
N LEU A 108 2.16 5.23 11.68
CA LEU A 108 1.84 5.92 10.42
C LEU A 108 0.40 6.46 10.37
N GLY A 109 -0.57 5.64 10.78
CA GLY A 109 -1.99 5.91 10.50
C GLY A 109 -2.30 5.96 9.00
N ALA A 110 -3.55 6.30 8.67
CA ALA A 110 -4.02 6.44 7.29
C ALA A 110 -3.29 7.57 6.53
N GLU A 111 -3.05 8.71 7.17
CA GLU A 111 -2.36 9.86 6.54
C GLU A 111 -0.87 9.57 6.30
N GLY A 112 -0.18 8.88 7.22
CA GLY A 112 1.22 8.52 7.01
C GLY A 112 1.42 7.57 5.84
N ILE A 113 0.54 6.56 5.68
CA ILE A 113 0.65 5.66 4.52
C ILE A 113 0.20 6.32 3.21
N LYS A 114 -0.72 7.29 3.26
CA LYS A 114 -1.09 8.12 2.11
C LYS A 114 0.10 8.90 1.58
N ASP A 115 0.88 9.52 2.46
CA ASP A 115 2.10 10.23 2.08
C ASP A 115 3.18 9.29 1.51
N LEU A 116 3.26 8.06 2.03
CA LEU A 116 4.25 7.06 1.60
C LEU A 116 3.83 6.25 0.38
N ALA A 117 2.54 6.16 0.05
CA ALA A 117 2.03 5.30 -1.02
C ALA A 117 2.70 5.58 -2.37
N LYS A 118 2.87 6.86 -2.69
CA LYS A 118 3.51 7.30 -3.94
C LYS A 118 5.03 7.09 -3.94
N PRO A 119 5.79 7.46 -2.90
CA PRO A 119 7.19 7.05 -2.77
C PRO A 119 7.41 5.54 -2.87
N ILE A 120 6.57 4.72 -2.24
CA ILE A 120 6.67 3.25 -2.27
C ILE A 120 6.57 2.70 -3.70
N GLN A 121 5.81 3.35 -4.60
CA GLN A 121 5.71 2.94 -6.01
C GLN A 121 7.05 2.93 -6.76
N SER A 122 8.04 3.71 -6.29
CA SER A 122 9.37 3.73 -6.91
C SER A 122 10.24 2.50 -6.55
N LEU A 123 9.84 1.74 -5.53
CA LEU A 123 10.60 0.62 -4.98
C LEU A 123 10.31 -0.69 -5.73
N SER A 124 10.55 -0.73 -7.04
CA SER A 124 10.21 -1.88 -7.91
C SER A 124 10.96 -3.17 -7.57
N LYS A 125 12.08 -3.09 -6.84
CA LYS A 125 12.87 -4.22 -6.36
C LYS A 125 12.48 -4.70 -4.95
N LEU A 126 11.52 -4.03 -4.30
CA LEU A 126 11.08 -4.37 -2.95
C LEU A 126 10.49 -5.78 -2.92
N LYS A 127 11.04 -6.63 -2.06
CA LYS A 127 10.61 -8.02 -1.83
C LYS A 127 9.87 -8.17 -0.51
N TYR A 128 10.20 -7.36 0.48
CA TYR A 128 9.60 -7.38 1.81
C TYR A 128 9.09 -5.99 2.20
N LEU A 129 7.83 -5.92 2.59
CA LEU A 129 7.21 -4.72 3.15
C LEU A 129 6.46 -5.09 4.43
N SER A 130 6.89 -4.52 5.55
CA SER A 130 6.15 -4.58 6.80
C SER A 130 5.57 -3.23 7.16
N LEU A 131 4.25 -3.20 7.31
CA LEU A 131 3.44 -2.07 7.76
C LEU A 131 2.60 -2.48 8.98
N ALA A 132 3.01 -3.54 9.67
CA ALA A 132 2.33 -4.03 10.85
C ALA A 132 2.18 -2.98 11.95
N ASP A 133 1.13 -3.06 12.75
CA ASP A 133 0.90 -2.21 13.94
C ASP A 133 0.99 -0.70 13.64
N ASN A 134 0.34 -0.25 12.56
CA ASN A 134 0.36 1.16 12.14
C ASN A 134 -1.02 1.84 12.16
N ASN A 135 -2.07 1.13 12.59
CA ASN A 135 -3.43 1.66 12.67
C ASN A 135 -3.89 2.28 11.33
N LEU A 136 -3.64 1.58 10.22
CA LEU A 136 -3.93 2.09 8.87
C LEU A 136 -5.44 2.25 8.61
N GLY A 137 -6.27 1.35 9.15
CA GLY A 137 -7.70 1.31 8.85
C GLY A 137 -7.99 1.01 7.37
N SER A 138 -9.28 1.07 6.99
CA SER A 138 -9.70 0.89 5.60
C SER A 138 -9.15 1.98 4.66
N ASP A 139 -9.04 3.22 5.15
CA ASP A 139 -8.59 4.36 4.35
C ASP A 139 -7.09 4.26 4.05
N GLY A 140 -6.28 3.87 5.02
CA GLY A 140 -4.86 3.61 4.80
C GLY A 140 -4.63 2.44 3.82
N ILE A 141 -5.45 1.40 3.88
CA ILE A 141 -5.41 0.30 2.90
C ILE A 141 -5.76 0.79 1.50
N HIS A 142 -6.77 1.66 1.35
CA HIS A 142 -7.09 2.26 0.06
C HIS A 142 -5.88 2.98 -0.55
N HIS A 143 -5.18 3.80 0.24
CA HIS A 143 -3.98 4.49 -0.21
C HIS A 143 -2.84 3.52 -0.54
N LEU A 144 -2.58 2.52 0.31
CA LEU A 144 -1.55 1.52 0.08
C LEU A 144 -1.77 0.75 -1.24
N CYS A 145 -3.02 0.37 -1.53
CA CYS A 145 -3.35 -0.40 -2.73
C CYS A 145 -3.02 0.34 -4.04
N THR A 146 -2.97 1.67 -4.02
CA THR A 146 -2.52 2.47 -5.17
C THR A 146 -1.08 2.15 -5.59
N ALA A 147 -0.26 1.62 -4.69
CA ALA A 147 1.13 1.27 -4.96
C ALA A 147 1.33 -0.13 -5.55
N PHE A 148 0.37 -1.05 -5.38
CA PHE A 148 0.58 -2.48 -5.65
C PHE A 148 0.97 -2.79 -7.10
N ALA A 149 0.43 -2.06 -8.07
CA ALA A 149 0.75 -2.24 -9.48
C ALA A 149 2.22 -1.99 -9.83
N LYS A 150 2.99 -1.34 -8.93
CA LYS A 150 4.41 -1.05 -9.11
C LYS A 150 5.33 -1.94 -8.27
N LEU A 151 4.78 -2.70 -7.32
CA LEU A 151 5.53 -3.59 -6.43
C LEU A 151 5.64 -5.00 -7.04
N GLU A 152 6.16 -5.09 -8.26
CA GLU A 152 6.22 -6.32 -9.07
C GLU A 152 7.15 -7.41 -8.49
N SER A 153 8.02 -7.03 -7.55
CA SER A 153 8.96 -7.93 -6.89
C SER A 153 8.53 -8.35 -5.48
N LEU A 154 7.39 -7.85 -4.96
CA LEU A 154 7.00 -8.06 -3.58
C LEU A 154 6.63 -9.52 -3.34
N GLN A 155 7.28 -10.13 -2.34
CA GLN A 155 7.12 -11.53 -1.94
C GLN A 155 6.45 -11.66 -0.58
N THR A 156 6.65 -10.69 0.31
CA THR A 156 6.09 -10.69 1.65
C THR A 156 5.48 -9.33 1.98
N LEU A 157 4.22 -9.35 2.42
CA LEU A 157 3.47 -8.20 2.87
C LEU A 157 2.91 -8.47 4.27
N GLU A 158 3.36 -7.70 5.26
CA GLU A 158 2.87 -7.79 6.63
C GLU A 158 1.98 -6.59 6.95
N LEU A 159 0.73 -6.87 7.28
CA LEU A 159 -0.31 -5.88 7.62
C LEU A 159 -1.02 -6.23 8.93
N HIS A 160 -0.43 -7.08 9.79
CA HIS A 160 -1.06 -7.45 11.05
C HIS A 160 -1.26 -6.24 11.99
N ILE A 161 -2.32 -6.28 12.81
CA ILE A 161 -2.65 -5.23 13.79
C ILE A 161 -2.82 -3.85 13.12
N ASN A 162 -3.72 -3.73 12.14
CA ASN A 162 -3.95 -2.46 11.44
C ASN A 162 -5.40 -1.97 11.45
N GLY A 163 -6.31 -2.70 12.10
CA GLY A 163 -7.72 -2.35 12.12
C GLY A 163 -8.33 -2.26 10.72
N ILE A 164 -7.88 -3.11 9.78
CA ILE A 164 -8.31 -3.08 8.38
C ILE A 164 -9.84 -3.22 8.27
N GLY A 165 -10.41 -4.09 9.10
CA GLY A 165 -11.84 -4.33 9.19
C GLY A 165 -12.46 -4.91 7.91
N PRO A 166 -13.79 -5.09 7.90
CA PRO A 166 -14.50 -5.71 6.79
C PRO A 166 -14.40 -4.89 5.48
N GLN A 167 -14.46 -3.56 5.57
CA GLN A 167 -14.35 -2.66 4.41
C GLN A 167 -12.94 -2.67 3.81
N GLY A 168 -11.90 -2.63 4.66
CA GLY A 168 -10.52 -2.69 4.18
C GLY A 168 -10.20 -4.03 3.53
N ALA A 169 -10.78 -5.13 4.01
CA ALA A 169 -10.65 -6.45 3.38
C ALA A 169 -11.21 -6.47 1.94
N GLU A 170 -12.37 -5.85 1.70
CA GLU A 170 -12.94 -5.71 0.35
C GLU A 170 -12.06 -4.88 -0.59
N ILE A 171 -11.49 -3.78 -0.08
CA ILE A 171 -10.58 -2.92 -0.85
C ILE A 171 -9.32 -3.71 -1.19
N LEU A 172 -8.70 -4.34 -0.18
CA LEU A 172 -7.50 -5.12 -0.34
C LEU A 172 -7.70 -6.24 -1.36
N ALA A 173 -8.81 -6.99 -1.27
CA ALA A 173 -9.12 -8.08 -2.19
C ALA A 173 -9.16 -7.68 -3.67
N LYS A 174 -9.56 -6.44 -3.99
CA LYS A 174 -9.61 -5.95 -5.38
C LYS A 174 -8.22 -5.78 -5.98
N ASP A 175 -7.26 -5.37 -5.16
CA ASP A 175 -5.94 -4.94 -5.63
C ASP A 175 -4.82 -5.93 -5.30
N LEU A 176 -5.01 -6.82 -4.33
CA LEU A 176 -4.03 -7.83 -3.95
C LEU A 176 -3.53 -8.70 -5.12
N PRO A 177 -4.39 -9.11 -6.09
CA PRO A 177 -3.92 -9.85 -7.27
C PRO A 177 -2.91 -9.09 -8.13
N LYS A 178 -2.75 -7.77 -7.99
CA LYS A 178 -1.70 -7.00 -8.69
C LYS A 178 -0.29 -7.38 -8.21
N LEU A 179 -0.15 -7.92 -7.00
CA LEU A 179 1.12 -8.37 -6.44
C LEU A 179 1.46 -9.78 -6.92
N GLN A 180 1.82 -9.91 -8.20
CA GLN A 180 1.97 -11.19 -8.89
C GLN A 180 2.98 -12.16 -8.28
N LYS A 181 3.98 -11.67 -7.53
CA LYS A 181 5.01 -12.48 -6.87
C LYS A 181 4.79 -12.68 -5.37
N LEU A 182 3.68 -12.18 -4.82
CA LEU A 182 3.40 -12.29 -3.41
C LEU A 182 3.26 -13.76 -3.02
N ASN A 183 4.07 -14.18 -2.06
CA ASN A 183 4.10 -15.55 -1.55
C ASN A 183 3.58 -15.65 -0.11
N THR A 184 3.76 -14.58 0.68
CA THR A 184 3.34 -14.51 2.07
C THR A 184 2.57 -13.24 2.34
N ILE A 185 1.40 -13.36 2.97
CA ILE A 185 0.65 -12.24 3.52
C ILE A 185 0.28 -12.50 4.98
N SER A 186 0.47 -11.49 5.83
CA SER A 186 -0.03 -11.49 7.20
C SER A 186 -1.11 -10.43 7.37
N LEU A 187 -2.31 -10.89 7.73
CA LEU A 187 -3.49 -10.10 8.06
C LEU A 187 -3.97 -10.40 9.49
N THR A 188 -3.13 -10.99 10.34
CA THR A 188 -3.43 -11.27 11.75
C THR A 188 -3.97 -10.04 12.47
N GLU A 189 -4.97 -10.21 13.34
CA GLU A 189 -5.52 -9.13 14.18
C GLU A 189 -6.00 -7.91 13.37
N ASN A 190 -6.96 -8.12 12.48
CA ASN A 190 -7.51 -7.05 11.63
C ASN A 190 -9.05 -6.98 11.60
N GLU A 191 -9.73 -7.76 12.44
CA GLU A 191 -11.19 -7.69 12.62
C GLU A 191 -11.96 -7.83 11.29
N ILE A 192 -11.51 -8.71 10.38
CA ILE A 192 -12.10 -8.88 9.05
C ILE A 192 -13.56 -9.38 9.12
N GLY A 193 -13.85 -10.28 10.07
CA GLY A 193 -15.18 -10.84 10.29
C GLY A 193 -15.58 -11.96 9.29
N PRO A 194 -16.68 -12.68 9.59
CA PRO A 194 -17.12 -13.87 8.84
C PRO A 194 -17.59 -13.54 7.42
N GLU A 195 -18.24 -12.39 7.22
CA GLU A 195 -18.93 -12.09 5.96
C GLU A 195 -18.01 -11.61 4.84
N LYS A 196 -16.93 -10.91 5.19
CA LYS A 196 -16.08 -10.22 4.20
C LYS A 196 -14.80 -10.97 3.87
N ILE A 197 -14.46 -12.00 4.65
CA ILE A 197 -13.33 -12.89 4.34
C ILE A 197 -13.46 -13.55 2.95
N LYS A 198 -14.68 -13.79 2.46
CA LYS A 198 -14.94 -14.34 1.11
C LYS A 198 -14.32 -13.52 -0.03
N PHE A 199 -14.19 -12.20 0.13
CA PHE A 199 -13.52 -11.36 -0.87
C PHE A 199 -12.01 -11.63 -0.92
N LEU A 200 -11.37 -11.75 0.25
CA LEU A 200 -9.96 -12.11 0.32
C LEU A 200 -9.72 -13.53 -0.22
N ILE A 201 -10.60 -14.49 0.10
CA ILE A 201 -10.52 -15.84 -0.44
C ILE A 201 -10.58 -15.83 -1.98
N ALA A 202 -11.50 -15.07 -2.57
CA ALA A 202 -11.59 -14.91 -4.02
C ALA A 202 -10.30 -14.32 -4.62
N ALA A 203 -9.66 -13.38 -3.92
CA ALA A 203 -8.36 -12.85 -4.33
C ALA A 203 -7.25 -13.90 -4.24
N PHE A 204 -7.20 -14.69 -3.15
CA PHE A 204 -6.19 -15.74 -2.96
C PHE A 204 -6.27 -16.84 -4.04
N VAL A 205 -7.48 -17.19 -4.48
CA VAL A 205 -7.69 -18.10 -5.62
C VAL A 205 -7.04 -17.55 -6.91
N ALA A 206 -7.05 -16.23 -7.11
CA ALA A 206 -6.44 -15.59 -8.27
C ALA A 206 -4.90 -15.41 -8.16
N MET A 207 -4.28 -15.86 -7.07
CA MET A 207 -2.87 -15.61 -6.76
C MET A 207 -2.07 -16.92 -6.64
N PRO A 208 -1.63 -17.52 -7.76
CA PRO A 208 -1.02 -18.86 -7.77
C PRO A 208 0.34 -18.96 -7.05
N ASN A 209 1.01 -17.83 -6.80
CA ASN A 209 2.29 -17.80 -6.08
C ASN A 209 2.13 -17.65 -4.56
N LEU A 210 0.93 -17.32 -4.08
CA LEU A 210 0.65 -17.18 -2.66
C LEU A 210 0.67 -18.56 -2.01
N GLN A 211 1.44 -18.72 -0.94
CA GLN A 211 1.60 -20.03 -0.27
C GLN A 211 1.35 -19.95 1.23
N THR A 212 1.55 -18.78 1.84
CA THR A 212 1.45 -18.59 3.28
C THR A 212 0.50 -17.44 3.61
N ILE A 213 -0.55 -17.75 4.35
CA ILE A 213 -1.57 -16.78 4.76
C ILE A 213 -1.71 -16.83 6.29
N PHE A 214 -1.50 -15.69 6.95
CA PHE A 214 -1.81 -15.55 8.37
C PHE A 214 -3.07 -14.71 8.54
N LEU A 215 -4.10 -15.31 9.13
CA LEU A 215 -5.41 -14.73 9.39
C LEU A 215 -5.84 -14.92 10.85
N SER A 216 -4.90 -15.20 11.75
CA SER A 216 -5.19 -15.38 13.18
C SER A 216 -5.93 -14.17 13.76
N GLN A 217 -6.83 -14.40 14.71
CA GLN A 217 -7.55 -13.35 15.45
C GLN A 217 -8.28 -12.34 14.53
N ASN A 218 -9.10 -12.82 13.60
CA ASN A 218 -9.89 -11.98 12.69
C ASN A 218 -11.41 -12.13 12.86
N ALA A 219 -11.85 -12.80 13.93
CA ALA A 219 -13.25 -13.10 14.20
C ALA A 219 -13.95 -13.77 12.99
N ILE A 220 -13.29 -14.73 12.35
CA ILE A 220 -13.79 -15.40 11.14
C ILE A 220 -14.96 -16.35 11.46
N GLY A 221 -14.92 -17.09 12.58
CA GLY A 221 -15.94 -18.07 12.99
C GLY A 221 -16.22 -19.16 11.96
N ASP A 222 -17.17 -20.05 12.28
CA ASP A 222 -17.58 -21.14 11.37
C ASP A 222 -18.15 -20.64 10.05
N ALA A 223 -18.91 -19.54 10.07
CA ALA A 223 -19.49 -18.96 8.86
C ALA A 223 -18.40 -18.47 7.89
N GLY A 224 -17.32 -17.87 8.39
CA GLY A 224 -16.20 -17.45 7.57
C GLY A 224 -15.30 -18.63 7.16
N ALA A 225 -15.10 -19.61 8.05
CA ALA A 225 -14.37 -20.84 7.77
C ALA A 225 -15.04 -21.66 6.65
N LYS A 226 -16.38 -21.70 6.62
CA LYS A 226 -17.15 -22.31 5.54
C LYS A 226 -16.80 -21.74 4.16
N HIS A 227 -16.46 -20.46 4.05
CA HIS A 227 -16.03 -19.89 2.76
C HIS A 227 -14.69 -20.46 2.27
N PHE A 228 -13.79 -20.86 3.18
CA PHE A 228 -12.58 -21.58 2.81
C PHE A 228 -12.93 -22.98 2.33
N LEU A 229 -13.77 -23.70 3.07
CA LEU A 229 -14.24 -25.04 2.71
C LEU A 229 -14.89 -25.05 1.31
N ASP A 230 -15.80 -24.11 1.05
CA ASP A 230 -16.49 -23.96 -0.25
C ASP A 230 -15.54 -23.63 -1.43
N ASN A 231 -14.29 -23.22 -1.16
CA ASN A 231 -13.29 -22.88 -2.19
C ASN A 231 -12.00 -23.71 -2.07
N ILE A 232 -11.98 -24.75 -1.25
CA ILE A 232 -10.76 -25.42 -0.83
C ILE A 232 -10.02 -26.08 -2.01
N GLU A 233 -10.76 -26.64 -2.97
CA GLU A 233 -10.22 -27.21 -4.21
C GLU A 233 -9.47 -26.18 -5.08
N LYS A 234 -9.77 -24.89 -4.95
CA LYS A 234 -9.12 -23.79 -5.69
C LYS A 234 -7.95 -23.17 -4.94
N LEU A 235 -7.75 -23.57 -3.67
CA LEU A 235 -6.70 -23.06 -2.79
C LEU A 235 -5.55 -24.06 -2.62
N GLN A 236 -5.44 -25.07 -3.49
CA GLN A 236 -4.44 -26.15 -3.39
C GLN A 236 -2.98 -25.69 -3.56
N HIS A 237 -2.76 -24.45 -4.02
CA HIS A 237 -1.44 -23.82 -4.04
C HIS A 237 -1.01 -23.26 -2.67
N ILE A 238 -1.96 -23.05 -1.75
CA ILE A 238 -1.68 -22.64 -0.38
C ILE A 238 -1.01 -23.80 0.35
N LYS A 239 0.06 -23.51 1.08
CA LYS A 239 0.80 -24.49 1.89
C LYS A 239 0.56 -24.29 3.37
N THR A 240 0.30 -23.07 3.81
CA THR A 240 0.09 -22.75 5.22
C THR A 240 -1.00 -21.70 5.35
N LEU A 241 -2.01 -22.02 6.16
CA LEU A 241 -3.13 -21.15 6.48
C LEU A 241 -3.32 -21.12 8.00
N SER A 242 -2.99 -19.99 8.61
CA SER A 242 -3.23 -19.79 10.05
C SER A 242 -4.56 -19.11 10.28
N LEU A 243 -5.42 -19.79 11.03
CA LEU A 243 -6.74 -19.37 11.48
C LEU A 243 -6.83 -19.35 13.02
N GLU A 244 -5.69 -19.35 13.71
CA GLU A 244 -5.63 -19.37 15.18
C GLU A 244 -6.45 -18.23 15.82
N GLY A 245 -7.20 -18.55 16.88
CA GLY A 245 -7.99 -17.54 17.59
C GLY A 245 -9.13 -16.92 16.77
N ASN A 246 -9.72 -17.66 15.82
CA ASN A 246 -10.88 -17.22 15.04
C ASN A 246 -12.23 -17.77 15.50
N ASP A 247 -12.29 -18.46 16.64
CA ASP A 247 -13.53 -19.06 17.18
C ASP A 247 -14.19 -20.04 16.19
N ILE A 248 -13.38 -20.93 15.61
CA ILE A 248 -13.83 -22.00 14.70
C ILE A 248 -14.07 -23.25 15.55
N SER A 249 -15.23 -23.88 15.37
CA SER A 249 -15.61 -25.11 16.08
C SER A 249 -14.75 -26.31 15.68
N GLY A 250 -14.69 -27.31 16.57
CA GLY A 250 -13.96 -28.55 16.30
C GLY A 250 -14.42 -29.24 15.02
N ASP A 251 -15.73 -29.37 14.82
CA ASP A 251 -16.32 -30.00 13.62
C ASP A 251 -15.87 -29.30 12.33
N MET A 252 -15.89 -27.96 12.30
CA MET A 252 -15.44 -27.19 11.14
C MET A 252 -13.92 -27.28 10.90
N ILE A 253 -13.13 -27.41 11.97
CA ILE A 253 -11.69 -27.68 11.88
C ILE A 253 -11.43 -29.05 11.24
N GLU A 254 -12.17 -30.08 11.68
CA GLU A 254 -12.10 -31.43 11.12
C GLU A 254 -12.44 -31.41 9.62
N ASP A 255 -13.55 -30.78 9.24
CA ASP A 255 -13.97 -30.63 7.83
C ASP A 255 -12.87 -29.98 6.97
N LEU A 256 -12.24 -28.88 7.44
CA LEU A 256 -11.19 -28.18 6.70
C LEU A 256 -9.93 -29.04 6.50
N VAL A 257 -9.54 -29.80 7.52
CA VAL A 257 -8.34 -30.64 7.49
C VAL A 257 -8.57 -31.88 6.63
N GLU A 258 -9.76 -32.49 6.71
CA GLU A 258 -10.13 -33.66 5.89
C GLU A 258 -10.20 -33.32 4.40
N GLU A 259 -10.79 -32.18 4.05
CA GLU A 259 -10.93 -31.73 2.65
C GLU A 259 -9.62 -31.17 2.06
N SER A 260 -8.62 -30.83 2.88
CA SER A 260 -7.32 -30.35 2.41
C SER A 260 -6.14 -30.75 3.30
N PRO A 261 -5.76 -32.04 3.29
CA PRO A 261 -4.65 -32.54 4.11
C PRO A 261 -3.27 -32.00 3.67
N SER A 262 -3.18 -31.40 2.48
CA SER A 262 -1.97 -30.78 1.94
C SER A 262 -1.67 -29.41 2.57
N ILE A 263 -2.69 -28.72 3.08
CA ILE A 263 -2.55 -27.42 3.75
C ILE A 263 -2.14 -27.64 5.21
N ASN A 264 -1.04 -27.03 5.62
CA ASN A 264 -0.65 -26.95 7.03
C ASN A 264 -1.49 -25.87 7.73
N PHE A 265 -2.65 -26.26 8.26
CA PHE A 265 -3.49 -25.39 9.07
C PHE A 265 -2.88 -25.11 10.44
N LYS A 266 -3.13 -23.91 10.97
CA LYS A 266 -2.87 -23.53 12.38
C LYS A 266 -4.16 -23.01 12.99
N PHE A 267 -4.62 -23.60 14.09
CA PHE A 267 -5.83 -23.26 14.81
C PHE A 267 -5.52 -22.93 16.27
#